data_AF-A0AAP6XLL9-F1
#
_entry.id   AF-A0AAP6XLL9-F1
#
_cell.length_a   1.000
_cell.length_b   1.000
_cell.length_c   1.000
_cell.angle_alpha   90.00
_cell.angle_beta   90.00
_cell.angle_gamma   90.00
#
_symmetry.space_group_name_H-M   'P 1'
#
loop_
_entity.id
_entity.type
_entity.pdbx_description
1 polymer ?
#
loop_
_entity_poly.entity_id
_entity_poly.type
_entity_poly.pdbx_seq_one_letter_code
_entity_poly.pdbx_strand_id
1 'polypeptide(L)' 'MRKHYKGDDPDAIHEAAQRVDVPLSDFMVRLMAEELPFVDSKGRTRIYEILREHDGPVISSQEELPAEIRSIMDL' A
#
# COMPACT_ATOMS: atom_id res chain seq x y z
N MET A 1 -8.45 8.14 24.67
CA MET A 1 -9.44 7.41 23.85
C MET A 1 -8.99 7.49 22.40
N ARG A 2 -8.32 6.45 21.88
CA ARG A 2 -8.11 6.34 20.43
C ARG A 2 -9.46 5.95 19.82
N LYS A 3 -9.96 6.74 18.88
CA LYS A 3 -11.16 6.39 18.11
C LYS A 3 -10.80 5.15 17.29
N HIS A 4 -11.35 4.00 17.63
CA HIS A 4 -11.32 2.82 16.76
C HIS A 4 -12.06 3.20 15.48
N TYR A 5 -11.32 3.36 14.38
CA TYR A 5 -11.96 3.51 13.08
C TYR A 5 -12.61 2.18 12.72
N LYS A 6 -13.75 2.23 12.02
CA LYS A 6 -14.56 1.06 11.65
C LYS A 6 -13.84 0.04 10.74
N GLY A 7 -12.55 0.27 10.44
CA GLY A 7 -11.65 -0.62 9.68
C GLY A 7 -10.38 -1.05 10.45
N ASP A 8 -10.38 -0.90 11.78
CA ASP A 8 -9.38 -1.46 12.71
C ASP A 8 -9.80 -2.84 13.26
N ASP A 9 -10.90 -3.39 12.77
CA ASP A 9 -11.29 -4.76 13.14
C ASP A 9 -10.26 -5.74 12.55
N PRO A 10 -9.48 -6.45 13.37
CA PRO A 10 -8.47 -7.39 12.90
C PRO A 10 -9.08 -8.57 12.13
N ASP A 11 -10.38 -8.81 12.27
CA ASP A 11 -11.13 -9.86 11.58
C ASP A 11 -11.89 -9.33 10.35
N ALA A 12 -11.78 -8.03 10.02
CA ALA A 12 -12.45 -7.47 8.85
C ALA A 12 -11.79 -7.93 7.54
N ILE A 13 -12.60 -8.53 6.67
CA ILE A 13 -12.19 -8.94 5.33
C ILE A 13 -12.27 -7.72 4.40
N HIS A 14 -11.13 -7.30 3.87
CA HIS A 14 -11.03 -6.20 2.92
C HIS A 14 -10.95 -6.74 1.49
N GLU A 15 -12.06 -6.66 0.76
CA GLU A 15 -12.24 -7.17 -0.61
C GLU A 15 -11.16 -6.72 -1.62
N ALA A 16 -10.55 -5.54 -1.41
CA ALA A 16 -9.44 -5.05 -2.23
C ALA A 16 -8.15 -5.83 -1.97
N ALA A 17 -7.81 -6.08 -0.70
CA ALA A 17 -6.62 -6.82 -0.29
C ALA A 17 -6.70 -8.30 -0.68
N GLN A 18 -7.90 -8.89 -0.66
CA GLN A 18 -8.13 -10.29 -1.06
C GLN A 18 -7.96 -10.56 -2.56
N ARG A 19 -7.88 -9.52 -3.41
CA ARG A 19 -7.84 -9.66 -4.88
C ARG A 19 -6.53 -9.20 -5.52
N VAL A 20 -5.56 -8.79 -4.71
CA VAL A 20 -4.27 -8.28 -5.20
C VAL A 20 -3.14 -9.17 -4.71
N ASP A 21 -2.27 -9.56 -5.63
CA ASP A 21 -1.03 -10.28 -5.34
C ASP A 21 0.11 -9.27 -5.33
N VAL A 22 0.26 -8.57 -4.19
CA VAL A 22 1.28 -7.54 -3.96
C VAL A 22 1.89 -7.71 -2.57
N PRO A 23 3.16 -7.33 -2.35
CA PRO A 23 3.84 -7.52 -1.07
C PRO A 23 3.47 -6.42 -0.05
N LEU A 24 2.18 -6.17 0.13
CA LEU A 24 1.64 -5.13 1.01
C LEU A 24 0.67 -5.76 2.02
N SER A 25 0.66 -5.27 3.26
CA SER A 25 -0.38 -5.62 4.23
C SER A 25 -1.75 -5.06 3.81
N ASP A 26 -2.85 -5.59 4.34
CA ASP A 26 -4.21 -5.07 4.11
C ASP A 26 -4.35 -3.56 4.37
N PHE A 27 -3.61 -3.05 5.37
CA PHE A 27 -3.55 -1.62 5.65
C PHE A 27 -2.84 -0.86 4.53
N MET A 28 -1.65 -1.32 4.11
CA MET A 28 -0.89 -0.68 3.05
C MET A 28 -1.60 -0.78 1.69
N VAL A 29 -2.30 -1.88 1.37
CA VAL A 29 -3.13 -1.98 0.15
C VAL A 29 -4.18 -0.87 0.10
N ARG A 30 -4.87 -0.61 1.23
CA ARG A 30 -5.89 0.44 1.29
C ARG A 30 -5.27 1.83 1.20
N LEU A 31 -4.18 2.08 1.92
CA LEU A 31 -3.44 3.34 1.84
C LEU A 31 -3.01 3.62 0.39
N MET A 32 -2.38 2.64 -0.26
CA MET A 32 -1.97 2.77 -1.66
C MET A 32 -3.18 3.00 -2.57
N ALA A 33 -4.30 2.32 -2.34
CA ALA A 33 -5.53 2.53 -3.14
C ALA A 33 -6.10 3.95 -3.00
N GLU A 34 -5.94 4.59 -1.83
CA GLU A 34 -6.34 5.97 -1.57
C GLU A 34 -5.38 7.00 -2.18
N GLU A 35 -4.07 6.71 -2.17
CA GLU A 35 -3.02 7.63 -2.63
C GLU A 35 -2.74 7.54 -4.14
N LEU A 36 -2.78 6.34 -4.73
CA LEU A 36 -2.46 6.12 -6.14
C LEU A 36 -3.25 7.01 -7.13
N PRO A 37 -4.53 7.38 -6.91
CA PRO A 37 -5.24 8.33 -7.77
C PRO A 37 -4.58 9.70 -7.93
N PHE A 38 -3.75 10.14 -6.98
CA PHE A 38 -3.01 11.41 -7.03
C PHE A 38 -1.65 11.31 -7.72
N VAL A 39 -1.16 10.09 -7.96
CA VAL A 39 0.09 9.83 -8.67
C VAL A 39 -0.17 9.83 -10.18
N ASP A 40 0.73 10.45 -10.94
CA ASP A 40 0.64 10.45 -12.40
C ASP A 40 0.76 9.03 -13.00
N SER A 41 0.40 8.86 -14.27
CA SER A 41 0.40 7.54 -14.91
C SER A 41 1.79 6.88 -14.95
N LYS A 42 2.87 7.67 -15.05
CA LYS A 42 4.24 7.17 -15.10
C LYS A 42 4.69 6.69 -13.72
N GLY A 43 4.44 7.47 -12.68
CA GLY A 43 4.71 7.14 -11.29
C GLY A 43 3.97 5.89 -10.85
N ARG A 44 2.67 5.77 -11.18
CA ARG A 44 1.90 4.54 -10.87
C ARG A 44 2.48 3.30 -11.54
N THR A 45 2.87 3.41 -12.81
CA THR A 45 3.51 2.30 -13.53
C THR A 45 4.80 1.88 -12.81
N ARG A 46 5.62 2.86 -12.43
CA ARG A 46 6.87 2.62 -11.73
C ARG A 46 6.68 1.99 -10.35
N ILE A 47 5.67 2.44 -9.60
CA ILE A 47 5.30 1.83 -8.31
C ILE A 47 4.96 0.36 -8.49
N TYR A 48 4.13 0.01 -9.48
CA TYR A 48 3.76 -1.40 -9.70
C TYR A 48 4.95 -2.27 -10.12
N GLU A 49 5.87 -1.74 -10.93
CA GLU A 49 7.12 -2.44 -11.27
C GLU A 49 7.93 -2.73 -10.01
N ILE A 50 8.17 -1.72 -9.18
CA ILE A 50 8.95 -1.88 -7.94
C ILE A 50 8.28 -2.88 -6.99
N LEU A 51 6.97 -2.79 -6.80
CA LEU A 51 6.24 -3.73 -5.94
C LEU A 51 6.27 -5.16 -6.49
N ARG A 52 6.28 -5.33 -7.82
CA ARG A 52 6.37 -6.64 -8.47
C ARG A 52 7.75 -7.26 -8.33
N GLU A 53 8.80 -6.44 -8.32
CA GLU A 53 10.20 -6.85 -8.19
C GLU A 53 10.66 -6.97 -6.72
N HIS A 54 9.79 -6.63 -5.76
CA HIS A 54 10.13 -6.66 -4.34
C HIS A 54 10.11 -8.10 -3.79
N ASP A 55 11.31 -8.67 -3.65
CA ASP A 55 11.54 -9.99 -3.06
C ASP A 55 11.64 -9.97 -1.51
N GLY A 56 11.30 -8.84 -0.88
CA GLY A 56 11.40 -8.65 0.57
C GLY A 56 10.18 -9.15 1.37
N PRO A 57 10.16 -8.93 2.69
CA PRO A 57 8.99 -9.21 3.51
C PRO A 57 7.80 -8.33 3.10
N VAL A 58 6.62 -8.71 3.56
CA VAL A 58 5.38 -7.92 3.42
C VAL A 58 5.59 -6.54 4.03
N ILE A 59 5.35 -5.51 3.24
CA ILE A 59 5.45 -4.11 3.66
C ILE A 59 4.21 -3.78 4.48
N SER A 60 4.43 -3.44 5.75
CA SER A 60 3.39 -3.23 6.75
C SER A 60 3.22 -1.77 7.16
N SER A 61 4.19 -0.91 6.83
CA SER A 61 4.17 0.53 7.11
C SER A 61 4.73 1.36 5.95
N GLN A 62 4.54 2.68 5.99
CA GLN A 62 5.06 3.59 4.96
C GLN A 62 6.59 3.64 4.98
N GLU A 63 7.22 3.54 6.15
CA GLU A 63 8.67 3.55 6.31
C GLU A 63 9.33 2.33 5.65
N GLU A 64 8.63 1.21 5.55
CA GLU A 64 9.09 -0.02 4.91
C GLU A 64 9.01 0.01 3.37
N LEU A 65 8.33 1.00 2.78
CA LEU A 65 8.25 1.14 1.32
C LEU A 65 9.66 1.34 0.73
N PRO A 66 9.95 0.76 -0.46
CA PRO A 66 11.11 1.12 -1.24
C PRO A 66 11.25 2.64 -1.39
N ALA A 67 12.47 3.16 -1.21
CA ALA A 67 12.71 4.60 -1.15
C ALA A 67 12.18 5.36 -2.38
N GLU A 68 12.27 4.75 -3.56
CA GLU A 68 11.75 5.32 -4.80
C GLU A 68 10.21 5.48 -4.76
N ILE A 69 9.47 4.53 -4.17
CA ILE A 69 8.01 4.65 -4.01
C ILE A 69 7.68 5.81 -3.09
N ARG A 70 8.36 5.95 -1.94
CA ARG A 70 8.14 7.08 -1.02
C ARG A 70 8.37 8.42 -1.71
N SER A 71 9.42 8.53 -2.54
CA SER A 71 9.68 9.73 -3.32
C SER A 71 8.62 10.02 -4.40
N ILE A 72 8.08 9.01 -5.07
CA ILE A 72 7.00 9.18 -6.06
C ILE A 72 5.71 9.65 -5.38
N MET A 73 5.45 9.18 -4.16
CA MET A 73 4.23 9.45 -3.40
C MET A 73 4.33 10.65 -2.45
N ASP A 74 5.51 11.29 -2.34
CA ASP A 74 5.79 12.40 -1.42
C ASP A 74 5.49 12.06 0.07
N LEU A 75 5.93 10.86 0.50
CA LEU A 75 5.75 10.29 1.85
C LEU A 75 6.99 10.43 2.75
#